data_AF-A0A7V0Z0L1-F1
#
_entry.id   AF-A0A7V0Z0L1-F1
#
_cell.length_a   1.000
_cell.length_b   1.000
_cell.length_c   1.000
_cell.angle_alpha   90.00
_cell.angle_beta   90.00
_cell.angle_gamma   90.00
#
_symmetry.space_group_name_H-M   'P 1'
#
loop_
_entity.id
_entity.type
_entity.pdbx_description
1 polymer ?
#
loop_
_entity_poly.entity_id
_entity_poly.type
_entity_poly.pdbx_seq_one_letter_code
_entity_poly.pdbx_strand_id
1 'polypeptide(L)'
;MKLKRILFLCGVFLILLSSPGFTKDGRLPSQFLKYEGRHFKGMEDPEFQQYDLALREYLSKHLQKHYGIEVDPKAFSSFDLLELEALVKCKKQEESLDAILNLFPRPRPSR
;
A
#
# COMPACT_ATOMS: atom_id res chain seq x y z
N MET A 1 16.07 5.83 25.03
CA MET A 1 14.82 5.41 24.36
C MET A 1 14.84 5.51 22.81
N LYS A 2 15.87 6.07 22.17
CA LYS A 2 15.92 6.22 20.69
C LYS A 2 16.37 4.95 19.94
N LEU A 3 17.25 4.15 20.54
CA LEU A 3 17.81 2.95 19.91
C LEU A 3 16.78 1.82 19.69
N LYS A 4 15.81 1.69 20.60
CA LYS A 4 14.74 0.68 20.50
C LYS A 4 13.79 0.95 19.33
N ARG A 5 13.55 2.22 18.98
CA ARG A 5 12.71 2.61 17.84
C ARG A 5 13.40 2.33 16.50
N ILE A 6 14.72 2.52 16.43
CA ILE A 6 15.52 2.23 15.23
C ILE A 6 15.57 0.71 14.97
N LEU A 7 15.77 -0.08 16.02
CA LEU A 7 15.71 -1.55 15.92
C LEU A 7 14.32 -2.05 15.48
N PHE A 8 13.24 -1.41 15.96
CA PHE A 8 11.88 -1.75 15.53
C PHE A 8 11.65 -1.41 14.04
N LEU A 9 12.11 -0.23 13.59
CA LEU A 9 12.02 0.17 12.18
C LEU A 9 12.82 -0.74 11.24
N CYS A 10 14.04 -1.15 11.63
CA CYS A 10 14.83 -2.12 10.85
C CYS A 10 14.20 -3.51 10.86
N GLY A 11 13.58 -3.94 11.97
CA GLY A 11 12.90 -5.22 12.06
C GLY A 11 11.69 -5.31 11.13
N VAL A 12 10.87 -4.26 11.09
CA VAL A 12 9.72 -4.18 10.16
C VAL A 12 10.19 -4.16 8.70
N PHE A 13 11.29 -3.46 8.39
CA PHE A 13 11.87 -3.42 7.04
C PHE A 13 12.40 -4.79 6.57
N LEU A 14 12.99 -5.58 7.47
CA LEU A 14 13.48 -6.93 7.13
C LEU A 14 12.34 -7.94 6.94
N ILE A 15 11.19 -7.77 7.61
CA ILE A 15 10.00 -8.63 7.44
C ILE A 15 9.33 -8.37 6.08
N LEU A 16 9.34 -7.11 5.61
CA LEU A 16 8.87 -6.75 4.27
C LEU A 16 9.72 -7.40 3.16
N LEU A 17 11.04 -7.49 3.33
CA LEU A 17 11.97 -8.11 2.37
C LEU A 17 11.91 -9.65 2.38
N SER A 18 11.60 -10.27 3.52
CA SER A 18 11.59 -11.72 3.70
C SER A 18 10.26 -12.39 3.36
N SER A 19 9.22 -11.62 3.04
CA SER A 19 7.91 -12.16 2.68
C SER A 19 7.99 -12.92 1.34
N PRO A 20 7.91 -14.28 1.31
CA PRO A 20 7.98 -15.05 0.08
C PRO A 20 6.67 -14.97 -0.74
N GLY A 21 5.76 -14.08 -0.34
CA GLY A 21 4.48 -13.83 -1.00
C GLY A 21 4.48 -12.65 -1.97
N PHE A 22 5.66 -12.19 -2.43
CA PHE A 22 5.74 -11.20 -3.52
C PHE A 22 5.81 -11.84 -4.91
N THR A 23 5.87 -13.18 -5.01
CA THR A 23 6.21 -13.87 -6.26
C THR A 23 5.22 -14.96 -6.68
N LYS A 24 3.94 -14.88 -6.26
CA LYS A 24 2.92 -15.71 -6.94
C LYS A 24 2.38 -15.08 -8.23
N ASP A 25 2.46 -13.75 -8.34
CA ASP A 25 2.17 -12.95 -9.56
C ASP A 25 3.14 -11.76 -9.67
N GLY A 26 4.43 -11.97 -9.42
CA GLY A 26 5.46 -10.93 -9.18
C GLY A 26 5.83 -10.01 -10.35
N ARG A 27 4.95 -9.81 -11.33
CA ARG A 27 5.08 -8.74 -12.33
C ARG A 27 4.35 -7.51 -11.81
N LEU A 28 5.12 -6.45 -11.55
CA LEU A 28 4.56 -5.10 -11.55
C LEU A 28 3.71 -4.95 -12.81
N PRO A 29 2.47 -4.45 -12.70
CA PRO A 29 1.62 -4.21 -13.87
C PRO A 29 2.41 -3.47 -14.94
N SER A 30 2.25 -3.83 -16.21
CA SER A 30 3.07 -3.29 -17.31
C SER A 30 3.12 -1.76 -17.34
N GLN A 31 2.07 -1.09 -16.84
CA GLN A 31 2.01 0.36 -16.69
C GLN A 31 3.06 0.96 -15.74
N PHE A 32 3.67 0.16 -14.85
CA PHE A 32 4.71 0.61 -13.92
C PHE A 32 6.13 0.43 -14.45
N LEU A 33 6.34 -0.39 -15.47
CA LEU A 33 7.67 -0.60 -16.08
C LEU A 33 8.26 0.71 -16.62
N LYS A 34 7.41 1.64 -17.09
CA LYS A 34 7.86 2.97 -17.55
C LYS A 34 8.42 3.87 -16.44
N TYR A 35 8.21 3.50 -15.18
CA TYR A 35 8.72 4.23 -14.01
C TYR A 35 9.91 3.50 -13.35
N GLU A 36 10.35 2.37 -13.87
CA GLU A 36 11.46 1.59 -13.31
C GLU A 36 12.78 2.37 -13.43
N GLY A 37 13.55 2.42 -12.34
CA GLY A 37 14.82 3.17 -12.28
C GLY A 37 14.68 4.71 -12.29
N ARG A 38 13.45 5.23 -12.32
CA ARG A 38 13.20 6.69 -12.28
C ARG A 38 13.41 7.22 -10.87
N HIS A 39 14.09 8.36 -10.79
CA HIS A 39 14.21 9.15 -9.58
C HIS A 39 13.36 10.40 -9.75
N PHE A 40 12.43 10.61 -8.83
CA PHE A 40 11.56 11.78 -8.84
C PHE A 40 12.17 12.91 -8.02
N LYS A 41 11.91 14.16 -8.41
CA LYS A 41 12.43 15.33 -7.70
C LYS A 41 11.70 15.64 -6.40
N GLY A 42 10.52 15.06 -6.20
CA GLY A 42 9.66 15.32 -5.04
C GLY A 42 8.21 14.94 -5.33
N MET A 43 7.30 15.29 -4.41
CA MET A 43 5.86 15.06 -4.59
C MET A 43 5.22 16.03 -5.59
N GLU A 44 5.86 17.17 -5.82
CA GLU A 44 5.52 18.19 -6.80
C GLU A 44 5.90 17.79 -8.24
N ASP A 45 6.69 16.74 -8.41
CA ASP A 45 7.09 16.25 -9.72
C ASP A 45 5.86 15.72 -10.49
N PRO A 46 5.53 16.27 -11.67
CA PRO A 46 4.38 15.83 -12.45
C PRO A 46 4.42 14.34 -12.79
N GLU A 47 5.61 13.78 -12.99
CA GLU A 47 5.75 12.35 -13.28
C GLU A 47 5.54 11.50 -12.02
N PHE A 48 5.94 12.01 -10.86
CA PHE A 48 5.61 11.37 -9.57
C PHE A 48 4.11 11.36 -9.32
N GLN A 49 3.41 12.47 -9.62
CA GLN A 49 1.96 12.54 -9.46
C GLN A 49 1.24 11.52 -10.35
N GLN A 50 1.72 11.32 -11.57
CA GLN A 50 1.18 10.29 -12.47
C GLN A 50 1.49 8.88 -12.00
N TYR A 51 2.70 8.65 -11.46
CA TYR A 51 3.07 7.38 -10.84
C TYR A 51 2.19 7.08 -9.62
N ASP A 52 2.05 8.05 -8.72
CA ASP A 52 1.26 7.95 -7.50
C ASP A 52 -0.22 7.67 -7.80
N LEU A 53 -0.81 8.38 -8.75
CA LEU A 53 -2.19 8.12 -9.18
C LEU A 53 -2.35 6.69 -9.73
N ALA A 54 -1.44 6.27 -10.61
CA ALA A 54 -1.47 4.91 -11.17
C ALA A 54 -1.31 3.85 -10.07
N LEU A 55 -0.48 4.11 -9.05
CA LEU A 55 -0.27 3.24 -7.91
C LEU A 55 -1.54 3.11 -7.06
N ARG A 56 -2.22 4.23 -6.77
CA ARG A 56 -3.50 4.21 -6.03
C ARG A 56 -4.60 3.47 -6.77
N GLU A 57 -4.73 3.68 -8.07
CA GLU A 57 -5.69 2.95 -8.91
C GLU A 57 -5.40 1.46 -8.98
N TYR A 58 -4.12 1.07 -9.01
CA TYR A 58 -3.75 -0.34 -8.98
C TYR A 58 -4.07 -0.98 -7.63
N LEU A 59 -3.66 -0.35 -6.53
CA LEU A 59 -3.84 -0.90 -5.18
C LEU A 59 -5.32 -0.99 -4.80
N SER A 60 -6.13 0.01 -5.14
CA SER A 60 -7.60 -0.04 -4.93
C SER A 60 -8.24 -1.24 -5.64
N LYS A 61 -7.91 -1.47 -6.92
CA LYS A 61 -8.38 -2.64 -7.68
C LYS A 61 -7.86 -3.95 -7.10
N HIS A 62 -6.60 -3.99 -6.67
CA HIS A 62 -6.00 -5.18 -6.06
C HIS A 62 -6.68 -5.54 -4.74
N LEU A 63 -6.90 -4.55 -3.87
CA LEU A 63 -7.62 -4.71 -2.60
C LEU A 63 -9.05 -5.22 -2.79
N GLN A 64 -9.77 -4.68 -3.77
CA GLN A 64 -11.11 -5.15 -4.10
C GLN A 64 -11.08 -6.59 -4.61
N LYS A 65 -10.18 -6.91 -5.54
CA LYS A 65 -10.09 -8.22 -6.17
C LYS A 65 -9.68 -9.33 -5.20
N HIS A 66 -8.69 -9.07 -4.33
CA HIS A 66 -8.10 -10.10 -3.49
C HIS A 66 -8.69 -10.15 -2.08
N TYR A 67 -9.23 -9.04 -1.59
CA TYR A 67 -9.72 -8.93 -0.21
C TYR A 67 -11.17 -8.43 -0.10
N GLY A 68 -11.81 -8.11 -1.23
CA GLY A 68 -13.20 -7.58 -1.23
C GLY A 68 -13.32 -6.17 -0.65
N ILE A 69 -12.21 -5.44 -0.51
CA ILE A 69 -12.18 -4.11 0.10
C ILE A 69 -12.30 -3.05 -0.98
N GLU A 70 -13.37 -2.25 -0.93
CA GLU A 70 -13.57 -1.12 -1.83
C GLU A 70 -13.06 0.17 -1.19
N VAL A 71 -12.10 0.83 -1.87
CA VAL A 71 -11.48 2.08 -1.42
C VAL A 71 -11.41 3.06 -2.59
N ASP A 72 -11.73 4.32 -2.31
CA ASP A 72 -11.59 5.40 -3.29
C ASP A 72 -10.11 5.79 -3.41
N PRO A 73 -9.46 5.61 -4.58
CA PRO A 73 -8.07 5.99 -4.78
C PRO A 73 -7.83 7.50 -4.62
N LYS A 74 -8.87 8.35 -4.60
CA LYS A 74 -8.74 9.78 -4.31
C LYS A 74 -8.78 10.11 -2.82
N ALA A 75 -9.39 9.25 -2.01
CA ALA A 75 -9.54 9.46 -0.56
C ALA A 75 -8.32 8.97 0.23
N PHE A 76 -7.54 8.04 -0.34
CA PHE A 76 -6.37 7.43 0.28
C PHE A 76 -5.09 7.86 -0.44
N SER A 77 -4.00 8.05 0.31
CA SER A 77 -2.67 8.15 -0.29
C SER A 77 -2.17 6.77 -0.72
N SER A 78 -1.17 6.73 -1.61
CA SER A 78 -0.52 5.46 -1.98
C SER A 78 0.03 4.72 -0.77
N PHE A 79 0.53 5.47 0.22
CA PHE A 79 1.07 4.88 1.45
C PHE A 79 -0.03 4.25 2.30
N ASP A 80 -1.17 4.92 2.46
CA ASP A 80 -2.31 4.36 3.20
C ASP A 80 -2.79 3.05 2.57
N LEU A 81 -2.82 2.97 1.23
CA LEU A 81 -3.23 1.76 0.52
C LEU A 81 -2.22 0.61 0.67
N LEU A 82 -0.91 0.92 0.65
CA LEU A 82 0.14 -0.07 0.90
C LEU A 82 0.12 -0.58 2.34
N GLU A 83 -0.09 0.33 3.30
CA GLU A 83 -0.21 -0.03 4.71
C GLU A 83 -1.46 -0.88 4.95
N LEU A 84 -2.60 -0.51 4.37
CA LEU A 84 -3.83 -1.29 4.43
C LEU A 84 -3.62 -2.69 3.84
N GLU A 85 -3.00 -2.80 2.66
CA GLU A 85 -2.69 -4.09 2.06
C GLU A 85 -1.79 -4.94 2.97
N ALA A 86 -0.74 -4.34 3.53
CA ALA A 86 0.17 -5.05 4.44
C ALA A 86 -0.54 -5.54 5.70
N LEU A 87 -1.39 -4.69 6.31
CA LEU A 87 -2.17 -5.06 7.49
C LEU A 87 -3.17 -6.17 7.18
N VAL A 88 -3.87 -6.09 6.06
CA VAL A 88 -4.84 -7.11 5.64
C VAL A 88 -4.15 -8.44 5.34
N LYS A 89 -2.97 -8.40 4.71
CA LYS A 89 -2.16 -9.59 4.41
C LYS A 89 -1.60 -10.26 5.67
N CYS A 90 -1.23 -9.47 6.68
CA CYS A 90 -0.68 -9.96 7.95
C CYS A 90 -1.75 -10.26 9.01
N LYS A 91 -3.01 -9.90 8.75
CA LYS A 91 -4.13 -10.07 9.67
C LYS A 91 -4.25 -11.53 10.12
N LYS A 92 -4.40 -11.74 11.43
CA LYS A 92 -4.75 -13.07 11.96
C LYS A 92 -6.21 -13.40 11.63
N GLN A 93 -6.56 -14.68 11.49
CA GLN A 93 -7.94 -15.08 11.16
C GLN A 93 -9.00 -14.54 12.14
N GLU A 94 -8.63 -14.32 13.40
CA GLU A 94 -9.52 -13.84 14.46
C GLU A 94 -9.76 -12.32 14.45
N GLU A 95 -8.90 -11.52 13.81
CA GLU A 95 -9.08 -10.07 13.74
C GLU A 95 -10.17 -9.74 12.71
N SER A 96 -11.11 -8.84 13.02
CA SER A 96 -12.10 -8.40 12.04
C SER A 96 -11.46 -7.44 11.03
N LEU A 97 -11.92 -7.52 9.77
CA LEU A 97 -11.47 -6.58 8.74
C LEU A 97 -11.87 -5.14 9.09
N ASP A 98 -13.02 -4.98 9.76
CA ASP A 98 -13.52 -3.69 10.24
C ASP A 98 -12.58 -3.04 11.26
N ALA A 99 -11.92 -3.82 12.12
CA ALA A 99 -10.96 -3.28 13.09
C ALA A 99 -9.77 -2.62 12.38
N ILE A 100 -9.30 -3.20 11.28
CA ILE A 100 -8.24 -2.62 10.44
C ILE A 100 -8.75 -1.38 9.71
N LEU A 101 -9.92 -1.45 9.07
CA LEU A 101 -10.47 -0.32 8.32
C LEU A 101 -10.72 0.92 9.20
N ASN A 102 -11.04 0.73 10.47
CA ASN A 102 -11.22 1.82 11.43
C ASN A 102 -9.92 2.58 11.78
N LEU A 103 -8.74 2.04 11.43
CA LEU A 103 -7.46 2.73 11.59
C LEU A 103 -7.23 3.78 10.50
N PHE A 104 -7.93 3.67 9.37
CA PHE A 104 -7.79 4.55 8.24
C PHE A 104 -8.91 5.60 8.20
N PRO A 105 -8.65 6.77 7.61
CA PRO A 105 -9.71 7.74 7.36
C PRO A 105 -10.81 7.09 6.52
N ARG A 106 -12.04 7.05 7.06
CA ARG A 106 -13.16 6.43 6.36
C ARG A 106 -13.45 7.17 5.05
N PRO A 107 -13.71 6.46 3.94
CA PRO A 107 -14.17 7.10 2.72
C PRO A 107 -15.46 7.87 3.03
N ARG A 108 -15.51 9.14 2.62
CA ARG A 108 -16.78 9.89 2.65
C ARG A 108 -17.75 9.16 1.73
N PRO A 109 -19.01 8.93 2.13
CA PRO A 109 -20.00 8.33 1.24
C PRO A 109 -20.07 9.20 -0.01
N SER A 110 -19.86 8.58 -1.17
CA SER A 110 -20.10 9.19 -2.48
C SER A 110 -21.55 9.69 -2.50
N ARG A 111 -21.72 11.00 -2.50
CA ARG A 111 -23.01 11.67 -2.70
C ARG A 111 -23.38 11.68 -4.16
#